data_AF-A0AAN6H6H6-F1
#
_entry.id   AF-A0AAN6H6H6-F1
#
_cell.length_a   1.000
_cell.length_b   1.000
_cell.length_c   1.000
_cell.angle_alpha   90.00
_cell.angle_beta   90.00
_cell.angle_gamma   90.00
#
_symmetry.space_group_name_H-M   'P 1'
#
loop_
_entity.id
_entity.type
_entity.pdbx_description
1 polymer ?
#
loop_
_entity_poly.entity_id
_entity_poly.type
_entity_poly.pdbx_seq_one_letter_code
_entity_poly.pdbx_strand_id
1 'polypeptide(L)'
;MAAVAATSQHVSLAQSLPPRLLQLFKRFPPAQLSASQSVNTTADAPSEDPLITTTTWKKNPFLPFKNPRTQAWHGPHYSLRRQADLFKLAQEHNVMPLMPICPKHPDVKTQSRIQHGLRVKGTGEGQRVKGKHWERTLQQRLATRRLAMERMPDMVALWKERGHGKGWKKYPRSKGKVGTGKDDVFRSDMRHTWVNERPVTRM
;
A
#
# COMPACT_ATOMS: atom_id res chain seq x y z
N MET A 1 -45.80 17.98 32.25
CA MET A 1 -46.11 18.51 30.90
C MET A 1 -44.86 18.69 30.03
N ALA A 2 -43.79 19.35 30.49
CA ALA A 2 -42.59 19.60 29.66
C ALA A 2 -41.90 18.33 29.11
N ALA A 3 -41.79 17.26 29.90
CA ALA A 3 -41.16 16.01 29.46
C ALA A 3 -41.91 15.34 28.29
N VAL A 4 -43.25 15.36 28.29
CA VAL A 4 -44.06 14.77 27.21
C VAL A 4 -43.90 15.55 25.90
N ALA A 5 -43.85 16.89 25.99
CA ALA A 5 -43.58 17.74 24.82
C ALA A 5 -42.17 17.52 24.24
N ALA A 6 -41.16 17.29 25.08
CA ALA A 6 -39.82 16.94 24.62
C ALA A 6 -39.81 15.57 23.91
N THR A 7 -40.52 14.57 24.44
CA THR A 7 -40.60 13.25 23.78
C THR A 7 -41.22 13.30 22.39
N SER A 8 -42.30 14.07 22.20
CA SER A 8 -42.93 14.20 20.87
C SER A 8 -42.04 14.94 19.88
N GLN A 9 -41.26 15.93 20.34
CA GLN A 9 -40.24 16.60 19.53
C GLN A 9 -39.11 15.65 19.12
N HIS A 10 -38.63 14.80 20.03
CA HIS A 10 -37.61 13.79 19.67
C HIS A 10 -38.15 12.75 18.68
N VAL A 11 -39.43 12.37 18.79
CA VAL A 11 -40.08 11.47 17.83
C VAL A 11 -40.22 12.13 16.46
N SER A 12 -40.65 13.40 16.39
CA SER A 12 -40.75 14.11 15.11
C SER A 12 -39.37 14.31 14.46
N LEU A 13 -38.34 14.61 15.24
CA LEU A 13 -36.95 14.66 14.77
C LEU A 13 -36.49 13.30 14.23
N ALA A 14 -36.76 12.21 14.95
CA ALA A 14 -36.42 10.86 14.48
C ALA A 14 -37.14 10.52 13.17
N GLN A 15 -38.42 10.89 13.03
CA GLN A 15 -39.19 10.68 11.80
C GLN A 15 -38.69 11.53 10.62
N SER A 16 -38.06 12.67 10.88
CA SER A 16 -37.48 13.53 9.85
C SER A 16 -36.21 12.95 9.19
N LEU A 17 -35.65 11.86 9.75
CA LEU A 17 -34.46 11.20 9.20
C LEU A 17 -34.72 10.59 7.81
N PRO A 18 -33.70 10.53 6.94
CA PRO A 18 -33.80 9.88 5.65
C PRO A 18 -34.32 8.43 5.76
N PRO A 19 -35.20 7.99 4.85
CA PRO A 19 -35.85 6.68 4.94
C PRO A 19 -34.84 5.52 4.92
N ARG A 20 -33.66 5.71 4.30
CA ARG A 20 -32.58 4.72 4.30
C ARG A 20 -32.00 4.48 5.68
N LEU A 21 -31.85 5.53 6.49
CA LEU A 21 -31.36 5.41 7.88
C LEU A 21 -32.45 4.79 8.77
N LEU A 22 -33.70 5.20 8.59
CA LEU A 22 -34.84 4.60 9.30
C LEU A 22 -34.98 3.10 9.02
N GLN A 23 -34.84 2.68 7.75
CA GLN A 23 -34.87 1.26 7.38
C GLN A 23 -33.71 0.46 8.00
N LEU A 24 -32.52 1.07 8.10
CA LEU A 24 -31.38 0.46 8.77
C LEU A 24 -31.70 0.24 10.25
N PHE A 25 -32.09 1.29 10.97
CA PHE A 25 -32.36 1.21 12.41
C PHE A 25 -33.57 0.34 12.74
N LYS A 26 -34.58 0.27 11.85
CA LYS A 26 -35.71 -0.67 11.97
C LYS A 26 -35.25 -2.13 11.89
N ARG A 27 -34.27 -2.44 11.04
CA ARG A 27 -33.77 -3.81 10.83
C ARG A 27 -32.67 -4.19 11.81
N PHE A 28 -31.86 -3.21 12.20
CA PHE A 28 -30.68 -3.37 13.05
C PHE A 28 -30.69 -2.26 14.11
N PRO A 29 -31.49 -2.42 15.17
CA PRO A 29 -31.53 -1.44 16.25
C PRO A 29 -30.18 -1.42 16.99
N PRO A 30 -29.58 -0.24 17.23
CA PRO A 30 -28.35 -0.13 18.02
C PRO A 30 -28.62 -0.47 19.48
N ALA A 31 -27.60 -1.00 20.16
CA ALA A 31 -27.70 -1.40 21.57
C ALA A 31 -28.17 -0.28 22.50
N GLN A 32 -27.83 0.98 22.19
CA GLN A 32 -28.28 2.15 22.94
C GLN A 32 -29.82 2.32 22.92
N LEU A 33 -30.48 1.93 21.82
CA LEU A 33 -31.93 1.94 21.69
C LEU A 33 -32.58 0.66 22.23
N SER A 34 -31.85 -0.45 22.27
CA SER A 34 -32.33 -1.72 22.85
C SER A 34 -32.22 -1.75 24.37
N ALA A 35 -31.15 -1.19 24.95
CA ALA A 35 -30.91 -1.16 26.39
C ALA A 35 -32.00 -0.39 27.15
N SER A 36 -32.57 0.65 26.53
CA SER A 36 -33.71 1.40 27.07
C SER A 36 -35.03 0.64 27.01
N GLN A 37 -35.13 -0.46 26.25
CA GLN A 37 -36.32 -1.32 26.21
C GLN A 37 -36.25 -2.44 27.25
N SER A 38 -35.05 -2.95 27.57
CA SER A 38 -34.83 -4.02 28.55
C SER A 38 -34.97 -3.60 30.01
N VAL A 39 -35.01 -2.30 30.32
CA VAL A 39 -35.23 -1.81 31.71
C VAL A 39 -36.69 -1.92 32.19
N ASN A 40 -37.62 -2.34 31.32
CA ASN A 40 -39.02 -2.60 31.71
C ASN A 40 -39.29 -4.07 32.07
N THR A 41 -38.28 -4.93 32.11
CA THR A 41 -38.41 -6.31 32.61
C THR A 41 -37.56 -6.43 33.87
N THR A 42 -38.27 -6.61 34.99
CA THR A 42 -37.76 -6.85 36.34
C THR A 42 -36.55 -7.78 36.34
N ALA A 43 -35.53 -7.39 37.12
CA ALA A 43 -34.39 -8.20 37.48
C ALA A 43 -34.85 -9.49 38.17
N ASP A 44 -34.83 -10.62 37.46
CA ASP A 44 -34.31 -11.91 37.93
C ASP A 44 -34.32 -12.93 36.78
N ALA A 45 -33.39 -13.88 36.83
CA ALA A 45 -33.24 -15.08 36.00
C ALA A 45 -32.60 -14.99 34.58
N PRO A 46 -31.67 -15.92 34.26
CA PRO A 46 -31.10 -16.09 32.92
C PRO A 46 -32.01 -17.02 32.11
N SER A 47 -32.97 -16.47 31.39
CA SER A 47 -33.83 -17.23 30.46
C SER A 47 -33.29 -17.15 29.03
N GLU A 48 -32.74 -18.27 28.57
CA GLU A 48 -32.39 -18.56 27.19
C GLU A 48 -33.66 -18.56 26.30
N ASP A 49 -33.95 -17.44 25.66
CA ASP A 49 -34.98 -17.36 24.61
C ASP A 49 -34.46 -17.97 23.29
N PRO A 50 -35.14 -18.99 22.71
CA PRO A 50 -34.65 -19.69 21.51
C PRO A 50 -34.84 -18.92 20.20
N LEU A 51 -35.25 -17.65 20.24
CA LEU A 51 -35.23 -16.76 19.06
C LEU A 51 -33.90 -15.97 18.94
N ILE A 52 -33.06 -16.00 19.97
CA ILE A 52 -31.76 -15.30 20.00
C ILE A 52 -30.67 -16.15 19.30
N THR A 53 -30.84 -17.47 19.23
CA THR A 53 -29.79 -18.39 18.73
C THR A 53 -29.65 -18.42 17.20
N THR A 54 -30.65 -17.99 16.43
CA THR A 54 -30.53 -17.84 14.95
C THR A 54 -30.19 -16.41 14.52
N THR A 55 -30.33 -15.44 15.41
CA THR A 55 -30.13 -14.00 15.14
C THR A 55 -28.75 -13.49 15.58
N THR A 56 -28.07 -14.24 16.45
CA THR A 56 -26.74 -13.92 17.01
C THR A 56 -25.59 -13.93 16.00
N TRP A 57 -25.76 -14.52 14.80
CA TRP A 57 -24.72 -14.49 13.76
C TRP A 57 -24.68 -13.19 12.94
N LYS A 58 -25.69 -12.30 13.08
CA LYS A 58 -25.76 -11.00 12.39
C LYS A 58 -25.44 -9.84 13.33
N LYS A 59 -24.35 -9.92 14.10
CA LYS A 59 -23.95 -8.88 15.07
C LYS A 59 -23.69 -7.51 14.43
N ASN A 60 -23.26 -7.47 13.16
CA ASN A 60 -23.00 -6.23 12.44
C ASN A 60 -23.33 -6.38 10.94
N PRO A 61 -24.26 -5.58 10.39
CA PRO A 61 -24.67 -5.71 8.99
C PRO A 61 -23.60 -5.22 7.98
N PHE A 62 -22.52 -4.60 8.46
CA PHE A 62 -21.46 -4.01 7.63
C PHE A 62 -20.21 -4.88 7.50
N LEU A 63 -20.07 -5.92 8.32
CA LEU A 63 -18.92 -6.82 8.27
C LEU A 63 -19.28 -8.10 7.50
N PRO A 64 -18.33 -8.67 6.72
CA PRO A 64 -18.50 -10.02 6.22
C PRO A 64 -18.53 -10.98 7.40
N PHE A 65 -19.30 -12.04 7.29
CA PHE A 65 -19.38 -13.06 8.34
C PHE A 65 -19.03 -14.43 7.79
N LYS A 66 -18.37 -15.24 8.61
CA LYS A 66 -18.08 -16.63 8.29
C LYS A 66 -19.19 -17.51 8.84
N ASN A 67 -19.80 -18.33 7.99
CA ASN A 67 -20.81 -19.26 8.43
C ASN A 67 -20.14 -20.37 9.28
N PRO A 68 -20.56 -20.60 10.54
CA PRO A 68 -19.90 -21.57 11.42
C PRO A 68 -20.07 -23.01 10.91
N ARG A 69 -21.15 -23.32 10.20
CA ARG A 69 -21.44 -24.67 9.69
C ARG A 69 -20.68 -24.96 8.39
N THR A 70 -20.72 -24.04 7.43
CA THR A 70 -20.12 -24.25 6.10
C THR A 70 -18.69 -23.73 5.99
N GLN A 71 -18.23 -22.93 6.96
CA GLN A 71 -16.94 -22.21 6.96
C GLN A 71 -16.73 -21.26 5.76
N ALA A 72 -17.76 -21.03 4.96
CA ALA A 72 -17.74 -20.09 3.85
C ALA A 72 -17.94 -18.65 4.34
N TRP A 73 -17.25 -17.71 3.70
CA TRP A 73 -17.44 -16.29 3.95
C TRP A 73 -18.61 -15.75 3.13
N HIS A 74 -19.55 -15.11 3.81
CA HIS A 74 -20.60 -14.32 3.18
C HIS A 74 -20.21 -12.85 3.16
N GLY A 75 -20.54 -12.19 2.06
CA GLY A 75 -20.41 -10.73 1.97
C GLY A 75 -21.28 -10.00 3.01
N PRO A 76 -20.94 -8.74 3.32
CA PRO A 76 -21.74 -7.94 4.25
C PRO A 76 -23.14 -7.68 3.66
N HIS A 77 -24.15 -7.56 4.53
CA HIS A 77 -25.54 -7.25 4.13
C HIS A 77 -25.66 -5.93 3.37
N TYR A 78 -24.82 -4.95 3.72
CA TYR A 78 -24.65 -3.71 2.96
C TYR A 78 -23.27 -3.69 2.34
N SER A 79 -23.19 -3.48 1.02
CA SER A 79 -21.91 -3.31 0.32
C SER A 79 -21.17 -2.05 0.79
N LEU A 80 -19.85 -2.01 0.60
CA LEU A 80 -19.01 -0.88 1.02
C LEU A 80 -19.48 0.48 0.47
N ARG A 81 -20.10 0.50 -0.72
CA ARG A 81 -20.74 1.70 -1.28
C ARG A 81 -21.94 2.12 -0.44
N ARG A 82 -22.88 1.20 -0.18
CA ARG A 82 -24.07 1.46 0.63
C ARG A 82 -23.72 1.87 2.05
N GLN A 83 -22.68 1.26 2.63
CA GLN A 83 -22.14 1.67 3.92
C GLN A 83 -21.70 3.14 3.87
N ALA A 84 -20.86 3.53 2.89
CA ALA A 84 -20.39 4.90 2.76
C ALA A 84 -21.55 5.91 2.57
N ASP A 85 -22.57 5.56 1.78
CA ASP A 85 -23.75 6.41 1.61
C ASP A 85 -24.51 6.59 2.93
N LEU A 86 -24.67 5.53 3.74
CA LEU A 86 -25.28 5.62 5.07
C LEU A 86 -24.43 6.47 6.04
N PHE A 87 -23.10 6.37 6.00
CA PHE A 87 -22.23 7.20 6.83
C PHE A 87 -22.24 8.68 6.43
N LYS A 88 -22.38 8.99 5.14
CA LYS A 88 -22.58 10.38 4.68
C LYS A 88 -23.86 10.97 5.26
N LEU A 89 -24.99 10.26 5.11
CA LEU A 89 -26.27 10.68 5.69
C LEU A 89 -26.20 10.78 7.22
N ALA A 90 -25.55 9.82 7.87
CA ALA A 90 -25.43 9.82 9.33
C ALA A 90 -24.58 11.00 9.84
N GLN A 91 -23.57 11.41 9.07
CA GLN A 91 -22.77 12.60 9.36
C GLN A 91 -23.58 13.89 9.17
N GLU A 92 -24.34 14.00 8.08
CA GLU A 92 -25.21 15.16 7.80
C GLU A 92 -26.29 15.36 8.89
N HIS A 93 -26.86 14.25 9.38
CA HIS A 93 -27.91 14.27 10.41
C HIS A 93 -27.38 14.05 11.84
N ASN A 94 -26.06 14.06 12.06
CA ASN A 94 -25.43 13.87 13.38
C ASN A 94 -25.83 12.59 14.15
N VAL A 95 -26.23 11.52 13.44
CA VAL A 95 -26.60 10.22 14.01
C VAL A 95 -25.48 9.18 13.89
N MET A 96 -24.25 9.63 13.65
CA MET A 96 -23.08 8.77 13.49
C MET A 96 -22.80 7.84 14.69
N PRO A 97 -22.93 8.27 15.97
CA PRO A 97 -22.67 7.39 17.11
C PRO A 97 -23.61 6.19 17.20
N LEU A 98 -24.81 6.28 16.58
CA LEU A 98 -25.80 5.20 16.54
C LEU A 98 -25.45 4.14 15.47
N MET A 99 -24.48 4.41 14.60
CA MET A 99 -24.12 3.51 13.50
C MET A 99 -23.20 2.37 13.97
N PRO A 100 -23.35 1.15 13.43
CA PRO A 100 -22.41 0.06 13.71
C PRO A 100 -20.98 0.38 13.27
N ILE A 101 -19.99 -0.04 14.06
CA ILE A 101 -18.58 0.18 13.73
C ILE A 101 -18.18 -0.57 12.45
N CYS A 102 -17.43 0.06 11.55
CA CYS A 102 -16.98 -0.61 10.33
C CYS A 102 -15.72 0.07 9.74
N PRO A 103 -15.06 -0.56 8.75
CA PRO A 103 -13.90 0.05 8.08
C PRO A 103 -14.20 1.37 7.36
N LYS A 104 -15.49 1.66 7.08
CA LYS A 104 -15.92 2.91 6.44
C LYS A 104 -16.26 4.02 7.44
N HIS A 105 -16.32 3.73 8.74
CA HIS A 105 -16.55 4.71 9.79
C HIS A 105 -15.47 5.79 9.77
N PRO A 106 -15.81 7.10 9.79
CA PRO A 106 -14.83 8.17 9.67
C PRO A 106 -13.81 8.15 10.82
N ASP A 107 -14.25 7.99 12.07
CA ASP A 107 -13.34 7.94 13.23
C ASP A 107 -12.36 6.76 13.17
N VAL A 108 -12.81 5.59 12.68
CA VAL A 108 -11.94 4.43 12.50
C VAL A 108 -10.91 4.70 11.40
N LYS A 109 -11.28 5.42 10.34
CA LYS A 109 -10.34 5.80 9.27
C LYS A 109 -9.32 6.83 9.74
N THR A 110 -9.75 7.86 10.48
CA THR A 110 -8.84 8.87 11.01
C THR A 110 -7.88 8.24 12.00
N GLN A 111 -8.38 7.43 12.93
CA GLN A 111 -7.56 6.68 13.89
C GLN A 111 -6.56 5.75 13.19
N SER A 112 -7.02 4.97 12.20
CA SER A 112 -6.13 4.10 11.43
C SER A 112 -5.06 4.89 10.66
N ARG A 113 -5.38 6.09 10.18
CA ARG A 113 -4.42 6.94 9.46
C ARG A 113 -3.41 7.56 10.41
N ILE A 114 -3.81 7.94 11.62
CA ILE A 114 -2.92 8.45 12.66
C ILE A 114 -1.96 7.34 13.14
N GLN A 115 -2.48 6.13 13.38
CA GLN A 115 -1.67 5.02 13.89
C GLN A 115 -0.70 4.45 12.87
N HIS A 116 -1.10 4.37 11.59
CA HIS A 116 -0.33 3.65 10.57
C HIS A 116 0.31 4.55 9.52
N GLY A 117 -0.08 5.82 9.42
CA GLY A 117 0.46 6.74 8.43
C GLY A 117 0.17 6.37 6.98
N LEU A 118 0.94 6.94 6.05
CA LEU A 118 0.90 6.55 4.63
C LEU A 118 1.77 5.31 4.42
N ARG A 119 1.21 4.26 3.81
CA ARG A 119 1.89 2.97 3.61
C ARG A 119 2.08 2.57 2.15
N VAL A 120 2.01 3.54 1.24
CA VAL A 120 2.21 3.31 -0.19
C VAL A 120 3.67 2.95 -0.47
N LYS A 121 3.92 1.97 -1.35
CA LYS A 121 5.29 1.55 -1.66
C LYS A 121 6.08 2.71 -2.26
N GLY A 122 7.23 3.04 -1.65
CA GLY A 122 8.14 4.10 -2.10
C GLY A 122 7.95 5.43 -1.40
N THR A 123 6.71 5.87 -1.14
CA THR A 123 6.39 7.16 -0.50
C THR A 123 5.85 7.03 0.92
N GLY A 124 5.51 5.82 1.36
CA GLY A 124 5.06 5.57 2.71
C GLY A 124 6.16 5.73 3.76
N GLU A 125 5.76 5.89 5.00
CA GLU A 125 6.68 6.04 6.14
C GLU A 125 7.64 4.85 6.20
N GLY A 126 8.95 5.14 6.30
CA GLY A 126 10.02 4.13 6.28
C GLY A 126 10.29 3.47 4.91
N GLN A 127 9.58 3.85 3.83
CA GLN A 127 9.89 3.38 2.47
C GLN A 127 10.78 4.37 1.74
N ARG A 128 11.54 3.86 0.75
CA ARG A 128 12.37 4.68 -0.14
C ARG A 128 11.98 4.47 -1.60
N VAL A 129 11.95 5.56 -2.37
CA VAL A 129 11.71 5.53 -3.81
C VAL A 129 12.83 4.79 -4.53
N LYS A 130 12.48 3.92 -5.48
CA LYS A 130 13.45 3.10 -6.25
C LYS A 130 14.31 3.92 -7.24
N GLY A 131 13.83 5.09 -7.65
CA GLY A 131 14.38 5.88 -8.75
C GLY A 131 14.12 5.27 -10.12
N LYS A 132 14.33 6.05 -11.19
CA LYS A 132 14.28 5.55 -12.58
C LYS A 132 15.58 4.80 -12.92
N HIS A 133 15.56 3.97 -13.97
CA HIS A 133 16.74 3.18 -14.35
C HIS A 133 17.95 4.06 -14.71
N TRP A 134 17.72 5.20 -15.39
CA TRP A 134 18.79 6.13 -15.75
C TRP A 134 19.38 6.85 -14.54
N GLU A 135 18.58 7.20 -13.53
CA GLU A 135 19.06 7.81 -12.27
C GLU A 135 20.00 6.85 -11.54
N ARG A 136 19.57 5.59 -11.40
CA ARG A 136 20.38 4.55 -10.75
C ARG A 136 21.69 4.24 -11.48
N THR A 137 21.71 4.35 -12.81
CA THR A 137 22.89 4.03 -13.63
C THR A 137 23.72 5.27 -14.01
N LEU A 138 23.27 6.48 -13.67
CA LEU A 138 23.90 7.73 -14.08
C LEU A 138 25.34 7.83 -13.57
N GLN A 139 25.55 7.56 -12.28
CA GLN A 139 26.88 7.61 -11.66
C GLN A 139 27.85 6.63 -12.34
N GLN A 140 27.40 5.39 -12.58
CA GLN A 140 28.19 4.39 -13.29
C GLN A 140 28.52 4.83 -14.72
N ARG A 141 27.54 5.34 -15.47
CA ARG A 141 27.75 5.84 -16.84
C ARG A 141 28.73 7.00 -16.89
N LEU A 142 28.64 7.94 -15.95
CA LEU A 142 29.56 9.08 -15.85
C LEU A 142 30.97 8.62 -15.47
N ALA A 143 31.10 7.69 -14.54
CA ALA A 143 32.38 7.10 -14.17
C ALA A 143 33.04 6.37 -15.35
N THR A 144 32.28 5.55 -16.09
CA THR A 144 32.77 4.90 -17.32
C THR A 144 33.21 5.92 -18.36
N ARG A 145 32.45 7.01 -18.54
CA ARG A 145 32.81 8.08 -19.48
C ARG A 145 34.11 8.77 -19.05
N ARG A 146 34.24 9.15 -17.78
CA ARG A 146 35.46 9.78 -17.24
C ARG A 146 36.69 8.89 -17.47
N LEU A 147 36.58 7.62 -17.11
CA LEU A 147 37.66 6.64 -17.26
C LEU A 147 38.06 6.44 -18.74
N ALA A 148 37.10 6.45 -19.65
CA ALA A 148 37.36 6.34 -21.08
C ALA A 148 38.11 7.58 -21.61
N MET A 149 37.78 8.79 -21.14
CA MET A 149 38.48 10.02 -21.51
C MET A 149 39.90 10.05 -20.96
N GLU A 150 40.09 9.63 -19.71
CA GLU A 150 41.43 9.54 -19.09
C GLU A 150 42.34 8.55 -19.84
N ARG A 151 41.79 7.45 -20.36
CA ARG A 151 42.54 6.40 -21.10
C ARG A 151 42.64 6.64 -22.61
N MET A 152 41.89 7.60 -23.15
CA MET A 152 41.85 7.89 -24.59
C MET A 152 43.23 8.29 -25.15
N PRO A 153 44.05 9.14 -24.50
CA PRO A 153 45.35 9.54 -25.04
C PRO A 153 46.30 8.35 -25.24
N ASP A 154 46.43 7.50 -24.22
CA ASP A 154 47.25 6.29 -24.26
C ASP A 154 46.82 5.35 -25.40
N MET A 155 45.50 5.17 -25.57
CA MET A 155 44.94 4.35 -26.63
C MET A 155 45.27 4.91 -28.02
N VAL A 156 45.17 6.22 -28.20
CA VAL A 156 45.50 6.90 -29.47
C VAL A 156 46.98 6.77 -29.78
N ALA A 157 47.86 6.89 -28.79
CA ALA A 157 49.31 6.70 -28.95
C ALA A 157 49.62 5.28 -29.45
N LEU A 158 49.12 4.26 -28.76
CA LEU A 158 49.30 2.85 -29.15
C LEU A 158 48.74 2.54 -30.55
N TRP A 159 47.59 3.13 -30.90
CA TRP A 159 47.00 2.95 -32.23
C TRP A 159 47.84 3.56 -33.34
N LYS A 160 48.45 4.73 -33.09
CA LYS A 160 49.38 5.39 -34.03
C LYS A 160 50.68 4.58 -34.18
N GLU A 161 51.30 4.18 -33.05
CA GLU A 161 52.53 3.38 -33.04
C GLU A 161 52.39 2.08 -33.82
N ARG A 162 51.24 1.40 -33.68
CA ARG A 162 50.97 0.13 -34.36
C ARG A 162 50.59 0.28 -35.84
N GLY A 163 50.61 1.51 -36.38
CA GLY A 163 50.41 1.77 -37.81
C GLY A 163 48.95 1.92 -38.22
N HIS A 164 48.18 2.73 -37.49
CA HIS A 164 46.83 3.19 -37.89
C HIS A 164 45.86 2.05 -38.24
N GLY A 165 45.90 0.96 -37.47
CA GLY A 165 44.96 -0.16 -37.62
C GLY A 165 45.49 -1.40 -38.33
N LYS A 166 46.68 -1.37 -38.97
CA LYS A 166 47.25 -2.55 -39.67
C LYS A 166 47.39 -3.80 -38.78
N GLY A 167 47.57 -3.63 -37.47
CA GLY A 167 47.64 -4.72 -36.49
C GLY A 167 46.64 -4.63 -35.34
N TRP A 168 45.57 -3.84 -35.48
CA TRP A 168 44.59 -3.61 -34.41
C TRP A 168 43.51 -4.69 -34.42
N LYS A 169 43.39 -5.46 -33.33
CA LYS A 169 42.36 -6.52 -33.19
C LYS A 169 41.27 -6.16 -32.18
N LYS A 170 41.42 -5.04 -31.46
CA LYS A 170 40.57 -4.63 -30.33
C LYS A 170 39.46 -3.67 -30.77
N TYR A 171 38.64 -4.09 -31.73
CA TYR A 171 37.50 -3.29 -32.20
C TYR A 171 36.32 -3.40 -31.22
N PRO A 172 35.54 -2.32 -31.02
CA PRO A 172 34.30 -2.40 -30.26
C PRO A 172 33.33 -3.36 -30.95
N ARG A 173 32.76 -4.28 -30.19
CA ARG A 173 31.74 -5.22 -30.71
C ARG A 173 30.38 -4.52 -30.79
N SER A 174 29.54 -4.92 -31.76
CA SER A 174 28.19 -4.38 -31.90
C SER A 174 27.32 -4.72 -30.67
N LYS A 175 26.34 -3.86 -30.39
CA LYS A 175 25.43 -4.03 -29.24
C LYS A 175 24.68 -5.36 -29.35
N GLY A 176 24.83 -6.23 -28.34
CA GLY A 176 24.04 -7.45 -28.18
C GLY A 176 24.82 -8.72 -27.84
N LYS A 177 26.15 -8.75 -28.01
CA LYS A 177 26.99 -9.88 -27.58
C LYS A 177 27.72 -9.52 -26.28
N VAL A 178 27.12 -9.82 -25.14
CA VAL A 178 27.85 -9.82 -23.85
C VAL A 178 28.65 -11.12 -23.80
N GLY A 179 29.93 -11.04 -24.15
CA GLY A 179 30.84 -12.16 -23.99
C GLY A 179 31.09 -12.40 -22.51
N THR A 180 30.67 -13.55 -22.00
CA THR A 180 31.21 -14.16 -20.79
C THR A 180 32.68 -14.49 -21.05
N GLY A 181 33.57 -13.57 -20.72
CA GLY A 181 34.99 -13.76 -20.89
C GLY A 181 35.72 -12.47 -20.61
N LYS A 182 36.51 -12.49 -19.54
CA LYS A 182 37.86 -11.93 -19.28
C LYS A 182 38.62 -11.10 -20.34
N ASP A 183 37.93 -10.54 -21.34
CA ASP A 183 38.45 -9.74 -22.45
C ASP A 183 38.03 -8.28 -22.25
N ASP A 184 38.35 -7.76 -21.07
CA ASP A 184 38.47 -6.33 -20.87
C ASP A 184 39.63 -5.85 -21.73
N VAL A 185 39.31 -4.99 -22.70
CA VAL A 185 40.29 -4.20 -23.48
C VAL A 185 41.23 -3.39 -22.56
N PHE A 186 40.90 -3.28 -21.27
CA PHE A 186 41.61 -2.55 -20.23
C PHE A 186 41.57 -3.29 -18.88
N ARG A 187 42.43 -4.32 -18.71
CA ARG A 187 42.80 -4.78 -17.36
C ARG A 187 43.62 -3.67 -16.68
N SER A 188 43.24 -3.29 -15.47
CA SER A 188 43.90 -2.27 -14.65
C SER A 188 45.33 -2.65 -14.25
N ASP A 189 45.70 -3.92 -14.37
CA ASP A 189 46.96 -4.48 -13.86
C ASP A 189 48.11 -4.44 -14.87
N MET A 190 47.91 -3.82 -16.04
CA MET A 190 48.91 -3.80 -17.12
C MET A 190 49.59 -2.44 -17.34
N ARG A 191 49.68 -1.62 -16.29
CA ARG A 191 50.81 -0.71 -16.11
C ARG A 191 51.71 -1.38 -15.05
N HIS A 192 52.94 -1.79 -15.43
CA HIS A 192 54.08 -2.19 -14.59
C HIS A 192 54.80 -3.53 -14.88
N THR A 193 54.55 -4.24 -15.99
CA THR A 193 55.35 -5.47 -16.29
C THR A 193 56.09 -5.51 -17.63
N TRP A 194 56.01 -4.50 -18.50
CA TRP A 194 56.62 -4.61 -19.85
C TRP A 194 57.42 -3.38 -20.30
N VAL A 195 58.23 -2.80 -19.39
CA VAL A 195 59.17 -1.71 -19.73
C VAL A 195 60.64 -2.05 -19.42
N ASN A 196 60.98 -3.24 -18.90
CA ASN A 196 62.38 -3.57 -18.56
C ASN A 196 62.92 -4.86 -19.19
N GLU A 197 62.68 -5.10 -20.47
CA GLU A 197 63.51 -6.05 -21.23
C GLU A 197 64.06 -5.34 -22.47
N ARG A 198 65.18 -4.63 -22.28
CA ARG A 198 66.07 -4.30 -23.39
C ARG A 198 66.61 -5.63 -23.94
N PRO A 199 66.61 -5.85 -25.26
CA PRO A 199 67.20 -7.06 -25.81
C PRO A 199 68.69 -7.10 -25.46
N VAL A 200 69.13 -8.16 -24.76
CA VAL A 200 70.54 -8.45 -24.55
C VAL A 200 71.18 -8.64 -25.92
N THR A 201 72.00 -7.68 -26.32
CA THR A 201 72.88 -7.77 -27.48
C THR A 201 73.89 -8.88 -27.21
N ARG A 202 73.81 -10.01 -27.93
CA ARG A 202 74.88 -11.01 -27.92
C ARG A 202 75.99 -10.56 -28.87
N MET A 203 77.21 -10.50 -28.34
CA MET A 203 78.45 -10.50 -29.12
C MET A 203 78.69 -11.88 -29.73
#